data_AF-A0AA38G0Z8-F1
#
_entry.id   AF-A0AA38G0Z8-F1
#
_cell.length_a   1.000
_cell.length_b   1.000
_cell.length_c   1.000
_cell.angle_alpha   90.00
_cell.angle_beta   90.00
_cell.angle_gamma   90.00
#
_symmetry.space_group_name_H-M   'P 1'
#
loop_
_entity.id
_entity.type
_entity.pdbx_description
1 polymer ?
#
loop_
_entity_poly.entity_id
_entity_poly.type
_entity_poly.pdbx_seq_one_letter_code
_entity_poly.pdbx_strand_id
1 'polypeptide(L)'
;MEADEIILATISISLVFLLHFCAADVGTATAYGPPYVPSSCYGSDRGQFPAGNRFAAANDAIWDNQAACGRKYRVRCLSGTSSEVMNPCRERSLVVKIVDYCSSSGCDNGDATFHLSTDAFAHIAHPSARKINIEYDQ
;
A
#
# COMPACT_ATOMS: atom_id res chain seq x y z
N MET A 1 -32.73 -10.69 -36.15
CA MET A 1 -31.71 -11.08 -35.16
C MET A 1 -32.10 -12.46 -34.68
N GLU A 2 -31.36 -13.47 -35.13
CA GLU A 2 -31.70 -14.88 -34.94
C GLU A 2 -31.48 -15.27 -33.46
N ALA A 3 -32.17 -16.29 -32.95
CA ALA A 3 -32.06 -16.72 -31.55
C ALA A 3 -30.62 -17.07 -31.15
N ASP A 4 -29.84 -17.61 -32.09
CA ASP A 4 -28.43 -17.95 -31.89
C ASP A 4 -27.55 -16.71 -31.65
N GLU A 5 -27.78 -15.61 -32.37
CA GLU A 5 -27.04 -14.34 -32.14
C GLU A 5 -27.33 -13.76 -30.75
N ILE A 6 -28.57 -13.89 -30.27
CA ILE A 6 -28.98 -13.42 -28.95
C ILE A 6 -28.33 -14.28 -27.85
N ILE A 7 -28.27 -15.60 -28.04
CA ILE A 7 -27.63 -16.53 -27.10
C ILE A 7 -26.11 -16.27 -27.05
N LEU A 8 -25.46 -16.10 -28.20
CA LEU A 8 -24.04 -15.75 -28.27
C LEU A 8 -23.75 -14.39 -27.61
N ALA A 9 -24.57 -13.38 -27.85
CA ALA A 9 -24.42 -12.06 -27.24
C ALA A 9 -24.58 -12.10 -25.72
N THR A 10 -25.57 -12.84 -25.20
CA THR A 10 -25.81 -12.96 -23.75
C THR A 10 -24.70 -13.74 -23.03
N ILE A 11 -24.17 -14.81 -23.63
CA ILE A 11 -23.01 -15.55 -23.09
C ILE A 11 -21.78 -14.64 -23.07
N SER A 12 -21.52 -13.90 -24.16
CA SER A 12 -20.39 -12.97 -24.26
C SER A 12 -20.45 -11.87 -23.18
N ILE A 13 -21.62 -11.23 -23.01
CA ILE A 13 -21.84 -10.21 -21.98
C ILE A 13 -21.67 -10.79 -20.57
N SER A 14 -22.20 -11.99 -20.31
CA SER A 14 -22.07 -12.65 -19.00
C SER A 14 -20.62 -13.03 -18.68
N LEU A 15 -19.84 -13.44 -19.68
CA LEU A 15 -18.41 -13.75 -19.52
C LEU A 15 -17.60 -12.50 -19.17
N VAL A 16 -17.95 -11.33 -19.73
CA VAL A 16 -17.32 -10.03 -19.42
C VAL A 16 -17.62 -9.60 -17.97
N PHE A 17 -18.83 -9.83 -17.46
CA PHE A 17 -19.17 -9.53 -16.06
C PHE A 17 -18.53 -10.49 -15.04
N LEU A 18 -18.19 -11.72 -15.45
CA LEU A 18 -17.50 -12.68 -14.60
C LEU A 18 -16.00 -12.37 -14.43
N LEU A 19 -15.42 -11.55 -15.31
CA LEU A 19 -14.06 -11.01 -15.15
C LEU A 19 -14.08 -9.92 -14.07
N HIS A 20 -14.07 -10.33 -12.81
CA HIS A 20 -13.72 -9.43 -11.71
C HIS A 20 -12.25 -9.03 -11.89
N PHE A 21 -12.03 -7.87 -12.51
CA PHE A 21 -10.72 -7.22 -12.52
C PHE A 21 -10.36 -6.83 -11.08
N CYS A 22 -9.65 -7.70 -10.36
CA CYS A 22 -8.89 -7.31 -9.18
C CYS A 22 -7.71 -6.45 -9.67
N ALA A 23 -7.95 -5.15 -9.85
CA ALA A 23 -6.90 -4.19 -10.11
C ALA A 23 -6.26 -3.81 -8.77
N ALA A 24 -5.02 -4.22 -8.55
CA ALA A 24 -4.18 -3.61 -7.52
C ALA A 24 -3.73 -2.23 -8.01
N ASP A 25 -3.71 -1.25 -7.12
CA ASP A 25 -3.18 0.07 -7.41
C ASP A 25 -1.65 0.05 -7.27
N VAL A 26 -0.97 1.01 -7.88
CA VAL A 26 0.49 1.13 -7.86
C VAL A 26 0.91 2.43 -7.22
N GLY A 27 1.98 2.36 -6.42
CA GLY A 27 2.48 3.52 -5.70
C GLY A 27 3.93 3.34 -5.31
N THR A 28 4.35 4.15 -4.35
CA THR A 28 5.69 4.03 -3.77
C THR A 28 5.64 3.89 -2.27
N ALA A 29 6.66 3.23 -1.71
CA ALA A 29 6.83 3.14 -0.28
C ALA A 29 8.23 3.52 0.17
N THR A 30 8.32 4.11 1.36
CA THR A 30 9.58 4.38 2.08
C THR A 30 9.48 3.81 3.49
N ALA A 31 10.60 3.76 4.21
CA ALA A 31 10.62 3.43 5.63
C ALA A 31 10.61 4.72 6.49
N TYR A 32 9.92 4.71 7.62
CA TYR A 32 10.11 5.72 8.67
C TYR A 32 10.41 5.07 10.03
N GLY A 33 11.30 5.72 10.77
CA GLY A 33 11.78 5.27 12.07
C GLY A 33 10.98 5.89 13.23
N PRO A 34 11.14 5.37 14.45
CA PRO A 34 10.57 5.98 15.65
C PRO A 34 11.16 7.39 15.91
N PRO A 35 10.46 8.25 16.68
CA PRO A 35 9.24 7.94 17.43
C PRO A 35 7.99 7.81 16.56
N TYR A 36 7.20 6.77 16.78
CA TYR A 36 5.94 6.51 16.06
C TYR A 36 4.72 7.19 16.69
N VAL A 37 4.91 7.85 17.82
CA VAL A 37 3.88 8.62 18.53
C VAL A 37 4.38 10.04 18.81
N PRO A 38 3.49 11.05 18.84
CA PRO A 38 2.06 10.96 18.56
C PRO A 38 1.78 10.75 17.07
N SER A 39 0.83 9.87 16.77
CA SER A 39 0.33 9.66 15.40
C SER A 39 -0.89 10.54 15.13
N SER A 40 -1.15 10.86 13.86
CA SER A 40 -2.32 11.61 13.44
C SER A 40 -3.65 10.89 13.67
N CYS A 41 -3.68 9.55 13.69
CA CYS A 41 -4.92 8.80 13.91
C CYS A 41 -5.32 8.71 15.39
N TYR A 42 -4.39 8.29 16.26
CA TYR A 42 -4.71 7.89 17.63
C TYR A 42 -3.80 8.56 18.68
N GLY A 43 -3.11 9.65 18.32
CA GLY A 43 -2.25 10.42 19.21
C GLY A 43 -1.17 9.56 19.88
N SER A 44 -1.09 9.63 21.21
CA SER A 44 -0.07 8.95 22.00
C SER A 44 -0.43 7.50 22.39
N ASP A 45 -1.57 6.96 21.94
CA ASP A 45 -1.96 5.59 22.26
C ASP A 45 -1.00 4.59 21.61
N ARG A 46 -0.22 3.85 22.41
CA ARG A 46 0.69 2.81 21.90
C ARG A 46 -0.03 1.53 21.50
N GLY A 47 -1.25 1.30 21.98
CA GLY A 47 -2.10 0.15 21.64
C GLY A 47 -2.58 0.15 20.18
N GLN A 48 -2.40 1.28 19.47
CA GLN A 48 -2.75 1.39 18.07
C GLN A 48 -1.87 0.52 17.15
N PHE A 49 -0.65 0.15 17.53
CA PHE A 49 0.26 -0.54 16.61
C PHE A 49 -0.02 -2.05 16.56
N PRO A 50 -0.25 -2.64 15.37
CA PRO A 50 -0.44 -4.07 15.24
C PRO A 50 0.88 -4.84 15.48
N ALA A 51 0.75 -6.14 15.75
CA ALA A 51 1.88 -7.05 15.95
C ALA A 51 2.91 -6.99 14.81
N GLY A 52 4.20 -7.03 15.19
CA GLY A 52 5.31 -6.92 14.25
C GLY A 52 5.40 -5.56 13.56
N ASN A 53 4.84 -4.52 14.17
CA ASN A 53 4.84 -3.14 13.67
C ASN A 53 4.33 -3.02 12.22
N ARG A 54 3.33 -3.82 11.85
CA ARG A 54 2.77 -3.83 10.48
C ARG A 54 1.82 -2.64 10.25
N PHE A 55 2.37 -1.44 10.20
CA PHE A 55 1.62 -0.20 10.03
C PHE A 55 2.32 0.77 9.09
N ALA A 56 1.58 1.79 8.66
CA ALA A 56 2.07 2.83 7.77
C ALA A 56 1.46 4.21 8.09
N ALA A 57 2.18 5.26 7.72
CA ALA A 57 1.60 6.58 7.48
C ALA A 57 1.18 6.69 6.01
N ALA A 58 0.05 7.34 5.77
CA ALA A 58 -0.51 7.56 4.43
C ALA A 58 -0.21 8.98 3.94
N ASN A 59 0.04 9.15 2.64
CA ASN A 59 0.08 10.49 2.03
C ASN A 59 -1.31 11.03 1.69
N ASP A 60 -1.35 12.22 1.10
CA ASP A 60 -2.57 12.94 0.72
C ASP A 60 -3.54 12.10 -0.15
N ALA A 61 -3.01 11.21 -1.00
CA ALA A 61 -3.82 10.37 -1.88
C ALA A 61 -4.59 9.29 -1.11
N ILE A 62 -4.06 8.81 0.02
CA ILE A 62 -4.68 7.75 0.82
C ILE A 62 -5.37 8.31 2.08
N TRP A 63 -4.84 9.38 2.67
CA TRP A 63 -5.22 9.88 4.00
C TRP A 63 -6.70 10.20 4.17
N ASP A 64 -7.33 10.72 3.12
CA ASP A 64 -8.78 10.95 3.03
C ASP A 64 -9.32 11.72 4.25
N ASN A 65 -8.66 12.81 4.62
CA ASN A 65 -9.00 13.65 5.78
C ASN A 65 -9.24 12.83 7.06
N GLN A 66 -8.29 11.95 7.41
CA GLN A 66 -8.33 11.04 8.57
C GLN A 66 -9.30 9.85 8.44
N ALA A 67 -10.12 9.78 7.39
CA ALA A 67 -11.01 8.63 7.17
C ALA A 67 -10.24 7.34 6.82
N ALA A 68 -8.95 7.44 6.49
CA ALA A 68 -8.07 6.30 6.27
C ALA A 68 -7.62 5.60 7.55
N CYS A 69 -7.76 6.22 8.71
CA CYS A 69 -7.32 5.65 9.98
C CYS A 69 -7.93 4.27 10.22
N GLY A 70 -7.06 3.28 10.47
CA GLY A 70 -7.46 1.89 10.70
C GLY A 70 -7.73 1.08 9.43
N ARG A 71 -7.80 1.69 8.23
CA ARG A 71 -7.84 0.96 6.95
C ARG A 71 -6.61 0.07 6.85
N LYS A 72 -6.77 -1.08 6.20
CA LYS A 72 -5.72 -2.05 5.99
C LYS A 72 -5.43 -2.18 4.51
N TYR A 73 -4.15 -2.31 4.17
CA TYR A 73 -3.72 -2.51 2.79
C TYR A 73 -2.77 -3.69 2.73
N ARG A 74 -3.00 -4.61 1.80
CA ARG A 74 -1.97 -5.55 1.36
C ARG A 74 -0.99 -4.78 0.49
N VAL A 75 0.30 -4.93 0.77
CA VAL A 75 1.38 -4.23 0.05
C VAL A 75 2.43 -5.24 -0.40
N ARG A 76 2.90 -5.12 -1.64
CA ARG A 76 4.00 -5.92 -2.20
C ARG A 76 4.99 -5.04 -2.93
N CYS A 77 6.29 -5.32 -2.76
CA CYS A 77 7.36 -4.68 -3.51
C CYS A 77 7.38 -5.17 -4.96
N LEU A 78 7.43 -4.25 -5.91
CA LEU A 78 7.56 -4.52 -7.34
C LEU A 78 9.00 -4.33 -7.82
N SER A 79 9.62 -3.21 -7.44
CA SER A 79 10.99 -2.85 -7.81
C SER A 79 11.55 -1.76 -6.90
N GLY A 80 12.85 -1.49 -7.00
CA GLY A 80 13.46 -0.30 -6.41
C GLY A 80 13.27 0.91 -7.32
N THR A 81 13.38 2.12 -6.76
CA THR A 81 13.34 3.35 -7.57
C THR A 81 14.71 3.76 -8.12
N SER A 82 15.80 3.13 -7.66
CA SER A 82 17.16 3.35 -8.16
C SER A 82 17.84 2.01 -8.47
N SER A 83 18.86 2.06 -9.33
CA SER A 83 19.68 0.89 -9.69
C SER A 83 20.83 0.60 -8.70
N GLU A 84 20.94 1.37 -7.62
CA GLU A 84 22.03 1.26 -6.65
C GLU A 84 21.93 0.00 -5.79
N VAL A 85 20.72 -0.51 -5.58
CA VAL A 85 20.45 -1.70 -4.76
C VAL A 85 20.03 -2.85 -5.65
N MET A 86 20.92 -3.84 -5.80
CA MET A 86 20.57 -5.10 -6.44
C MET A 86 19.51 -5.84 -5.62
N ASN A 87 18.49 -6.35 -6.29
CA ASN A 87 17.38 -7.11 -5.69
C ASN A 87 16.71 -6.39 -4.51
N PRO A 88 16.10 -5.21 -4.76
CA PRO A 88 15.52 -4.37 -3.70
C PRO A 88 14.28 -4.99 -3.05
N CYS A 89 13.59 -5.89 -3.75
CA CYS A 89 12.37 -6.54 -3.26
C CYS A 89 12.65 -7.90 -2.65
N ARG A 90 11.86 -8.23 -1.62
CA ARG A 90 11.70 -9.58 -1.09
C ARG A 90 10.40 -10.13 -1.69
N GLU A 91 10.38 -11.39 -2.13
CA GLU A 91 9.19 -12.04 -2.74
C GLU A 91 8.11 -12.36 -1.69
N ARG A 92 7.59 -11.32 -1.02
CA ARG A 92 6.61 -11.40 0.06
C ARG A 92 5.66 -10.20 -0.04
N SER A 93 4.45 -10.37 0.48
CA SER A 93 3.50 -9.27 0.72
C SER A 93 3.14 -9.22 2.20
N LEU A 94 2.65 -8.07 2.66
CA LEU A 94 2.22 -7.91 4.05
C LEU A 94 1.01 -6.99 4.13
N VAL A 95 0.17 -7.19 5.15
CA VAL A 95 -0.97 -6.31 5.42
C VAL A 95 -0.58 -5.27 6.46
N VAL A 96 -0.64 -3.99 6.11
CA VAL A 96 -0.39 -2.86 7.01
C VAL A 96 -1.68 -2.20 7.44
N LYS A 97 -1.69 -1.61 8.64
CA LYS A 97 -2.75 -0.70 9.10
C LYS A 97 -2.30 0.76 8.97
N ILE A 98 -3.16 1.64 8.47
CA ILE A 98 -2.90 3.08 8.48
C ILE A 98 -3.10 3.62 9.89
N VAL A 99 -2.05 4.23 10.43
CA VAL A 99 -2.01 4.77 11.80
C VAL A 99 -1.60 6.23 11.84
N ASP A 100 -1.04 6.76 10.76
CA ASP A 100 -0.53 8.12 10.75
C ASP A 100 -0.72 8.78 9.37
N TYR A 101 -0.48 10.07 9.35
CA TYR A 101 -0.51 10.92 8.17
C TYR A 101 0.88 11.47 7.91
N CYS A 102 1.23 11.46 6.64
CA CYS A 102 2.47 12.03 6.15
C CYS A 102 2.16 12.93 4.98
N SER A 103 2.10 14.26 5.20
CA SER A 103 1.92 15.18 4.08
C SER A 103 3.15 15.15 3.17
N SER A 104 2.94 15.52 1.90
CA SER A 104 4.02 15.75 0.93
C SER A 104 5.12 16.73 1.41
N SER A 105 4.81 17.59 2.38
CA SER A 105 5.72 18.53 3.04
C SER A 105 6.27 18.07 4.40
N GLY A 106 5.76 16.96 4.95
CA GLY A 106 5.85 16.63 6.39
C GLY A 106 6.75 15.46 6.76
N CYS A 107 7.27 14.67 5.80
CA CYS A 107 8.13 13.52 6.11
C CYS A 107 9.47 13.55 5.39
N ASP A 108 10.53 13.29 6.16
CA ASP A 108 11.94 13.34 5.77
C ASP A 108 12.40 12.30 4.73
N ASN A 109 11.49 11.68 3.96
CA ASN A 109 11.84 10.72 2.90
C ASN A 109 11.02 10.90 1.60
N GLY A 110 10.47 12.10 1.37
CA GLY A 110 9.77 12.48 0.14
C GLY A 110 8.33 11.97 0.07
N ASP A 111 7.61 12.39 -0.98
CA ASP A 111 6.22 12.00 -1.22
C ASP A 111 6.14 10.51 -1.65
N ALA A 112 5.74 9.63 -0.73
CA ALA A 112 5.48 8.22 -1.00
C ALA A 112 4.05 7.87 -0.58
N THR A 113 3.39 7.01 -1.34
CA THR A 113 2.01 6.56 -1.07
C THR A 113 1.87 6.01 0.34
N PHE A 114 2.83 5.17 0.76
CA PHE A 114 2.93 4.67 2.12
C PHE A 114 4.32 4.88 2.71
N HIS A 115 4.37 5.44 3.91
CA HIS A 115 5.55 5.41 4.76
C HIS A 115 5.39 4.24 5.70
N LEU A 116 6.06 3.13 5.43
CA LEU A 116 5.97 1.91 6.23
C LEU A 116 6.84 2.04 7.48
N SER A 117 6.43 1.43 8.59
CA SER A 117 7.35 1.25 9.71
C SER A 117 8.64 0.56 9.25
N THR A 118 9.74 0.74 9.98
CA THR A 118 11.02 0.10 9.63
C THR A 118 10.89 -1.42 9.50
N ASP A 119 10.11 -2.06 10.37
CA ASP A 119 9.88 -3.51 10.35
C ASP A 119 9.01 -3.93 9.15
N ALA A 120 7.97 -3.17 8.83
CA ALA A 120 7.11 -3.43 7.68
C ALA A 120 7.89 -3.27 6.37
N PHE A 121 8.67 -2.21 6.21
CA PHE A 121 9.51 -2.02 5.03
C PHE A 121 10.52 -3.15 4.87
N ALA A 122 11.25 -3.48 5.94
CA ALA A 122 12.22 -4.57 5.93
C ALA A 122 11.58 -5.93 5.65
N HIS A 123 10.28 -6.11 5.85
CA HIS A 123 9.61 -7.36 5.50
C HIS A 123 9.52 -7.60 3.99
N ILE A 124 9.29 -6.54 3.20
CA ILE A 124 9.04 -6.63 1.75
C ILE A 124 10.20 -6.11 0.90
N ALA A 125 11.16 -5.40 1.48
CA ALA A 125 12.26 -4.81 0.74
C ALA A 125 13.58 -4.82 1.52
N HIS A 126 14.68 -4.66 0.78
CA HIS A 126 15.99 -4.45 1.35
C HIS A 126 16.05 -3.06 2.01
N PRO A 127 16.47 -2.93 3.28
CA PRO A 127 16.46 -1.63 3.98
C PRO A 127 17.23 -0.51 3.28
N SER A 128 18.28 -0.85 2.51
CA SER A 128 19.07 0.14 1.75
C SER A 128 18.36 0.69 0.51
N ALA A 129 17.23 0.12 0.08
CA ALA A 129 16.52 0.57 -1.14
C ALA A 129 15.97 2.00 -1.01
N ARG A 130 15.80 2.52 0.22
CA ARG A 130 15.26 3.85 0.60
C ARG A 130 13.82 4.12 0.13
N LYS A 131 13.54 3.90 -1.15
CA LYS A 131 12.22 4.00 -1.79
C LYS A 131 12.04 2.84 -2.78
N ILE A 132 10.84 2.27 -2.79
CA ILE A 132 10.46 1.15 -3.66
C ILE A 132 9.16 1.48 -4.38
N ASN A 133 8.98 0.89 -5.57
CA ASN A 133 7.68 0.81 -6.22
C ASN A 133 6.92 -0.37 -5.62
N ILE A 134 5.64 -0.18 -5.36
CA ILE A 134 4.76 -1.16 -4.74
C ILE A 134 3.47 -1.31 -5.54
N GLU A 135 2.83 -2.46 -5.38
CA GLU A 135 1.40 -2.60 -5.59
C GLU A 135 0.69 -2.71 -4.24
N TYR A 136 -0.57 -2.27 -4.21
CA TYR A 136 -1.40 -2.40 -3.02
C TYR A 136 -2.90 -2.52 -3.33
N ASP A 137 -3.61 -3.17 -2.41
CA ASP A 137 -5.06 -3.38 -2.43
C ASP A 137 -5.63 -3.35 -1.00
N GLN A 138 -6.91 -3.03 -0.85
CA GLN A 138 -7.63 -2.95 0.42
C GLN A 138 -8.43 -4.22 0.71
#